data_AF-A0A1J5HL50-F1
#
_entry.id   AF-A0A1J5HL50-F1
#
_cell.length_a   1.000
_cell.length_b   1.000
_cell.length_c   1.000
_cell.angle_alpha   90.00
_cell.angle_beta   90.00
_cell.angle_gamma   90.00
#
_symmetry.space_group_name_H-M   'P 1'
#
loop_
_entity.id
_entity.type
_entity.pdbx_description
1 polymer ?
#
loop_
_entity_poly.entity_id
_entity_poly.type
_entity_poly.pdbx_seq_one_letter_code
_entity_poly.pdbx_strand_id
1 'polypeptide(L)'
;MKRRGFTIVELLIVITIMGTLLTLGVASLRASQISARDSERKTDIETIATQLENYYITGSDYSMSVGRYPSTTLTSSGASSQTIQVLAVGGGGGGNGGVSGVNYGNGGGGGTVVYNSTYTATTGIKAVTIGNGGAGVIAGTAGTGGSTVFDSITATGGTGTINTSRTGGANASYSGGTASSGVDSGGGAGGGTNGSTSTAGNGYLSSISGTPTYYAGGGGGIASSFGLPGGSGGGGAGSTSIGISGTPNTGGGGGGANASNNGGSGGSGIVIIAYPTGFVSATGGTITTSGANTVHTFTSSGTFTVNGFSTFNMQRVLRDIDVKSITAPNVTDAALTFISATNNTQTISGVLPLPTIDQYVYQPLMKDGSLCTLESQECTKFNLYYRLESDNTVNIVTSRNQ
;
A
#
# COMPACT_ATOMS: atom_id res chain seq x y z
N MET A 1 0.90 -71.78 -21.51
CA MET A 1 1.30 -71.63 -20.08
C MET A 1 0.04 -71.36 -19.27
N LYS A 2 -0.43 -72.31 -18.44
CA LYS A 2 -1.59 -72.10 -17.55
C LYS A 2 -1.16 -71.18 -16.40
N ARG A 3 -1.56 -69.91 -16.44
CA ARG A 3 -1.41 -68.99 -15.30
C ARG A 3 -2.31 -69.52 -14.18
N ARG A 4 -1.72 -69.92 -13.06
CA ARG A 4 -2.46 -70.26 -11.84
C ARG A 4 -3.01 -68.96 -11.27
N GLY A 5 -4.33 -68.84 -11.17
CA GLY A 5 -5.00 -67.71 -10.52
C GLY A 5 -4.99 -67.87 -9.00
N PHE A 6 -5.05 -66.75 -8.27
CA PHE A 6 -5.17 -66.72 -6.82
C PHE A 6 -6.54 -67.26 -6.37
N THR A 7 -6.56 -67.97 -5.25
CA THR A 7 -7.76 -68.47 -4.58
C THR A 7 -8.47 -67.36 -3.81
N ILE A 8 -9.79 -67.51 -3.62
CA ILE A 8 -10.60 -66.56 -2.84
C ILE A 8 -10.08 -66.44 -1.39
N VAL A 9 -9.58 -67.55 -0.83
CA VAL A 9 -9.03 -67.59 0.53
C VAL A 9 -7.77 -66.72 0.65
N GLU A 10 -6.88 -66.76 -0.34
CA GLU A 10 -5.68 -65.93 -0.36
C GLU A 10 -6.03 -64.43 -0.39
N LEU A 11 -7.02 -64.04 -1.21
CA LEU A 11 -7.44 -62.64 -1.29
C LEU A 11 -8.12 -62.17 0.01
N LEU A 12 -8.91 -63.02 0.67
CA LEU A 12 -9.52 -62.72 1.96
C LEU A 12 -8.47 -62.50 3.05
N ILE A 13 -7.46 -63.36 3.13
CA ILE A 13 -6.37 -63.20 4.11
C ILE A 13 -5.63 -61.88 3.86
N VAL A 14 -5.32 -61.53 2.61
CA VAL A 14 -4.61 -60.28 2.29
C VAL A 14 -5.41 -59.03 2.70
N ILE A 15 -6.70 -58.96 2.38
CA ILE A 15 -7.51 -57.78 2.75
C ILE A 15 -7.71 -57.66 4.26
N THR A 16 -7.82 -58.79 4.98
CA THR A 16 -7.92 -58.77 6.46
C THR A 16 -6.63 -58.26 7.11
N ILE A 17 -5.47 -58.72 6.66
CA ILE A 17 -4.16 -58.26 7.17
C ILE A 17 -3.93 -56.78 6.80
N MET A 18 -4.27 -56.36 5.58
CA MET A 18 -4.17 -54.95 5.20
C MET A 18 -5.11 -54.08 6.04
N GLY A 19 -6.34 -54.53 6.30
CA GLY A 19 -7.30 -53.83 7.15
C GLY A 19 -6.78 -53.62 8.57
N THR A 20 -6.22 -54.66 9.21
CA THR A 20 -5.66 -54.54 10.56
C THR A 20 -4.44 -53.62 10.58
N LEU A 21 -3.51 -53.75 9.63
CA LEU A 21 -2.32 -52.89 9.55
C LEU A 21 -2.67 -51.42 9.32
N LEU A 22 -3.67 -51.12 8.47
CA LEU A 22 -4.12 -49.75 8.22
C LEU A 22 -4.73 -49.11 9.47
N THR A 23 -5.53 -49.85 10.24
CA THR A 23 -6.12 -49.30 11.48
C THR A 23 -5.06 -48.95 12.52
N LEU A 24 -4.06 -49.82 12.73
CA LEU A 24 -2.93 -49.56 13.63
C LEU A 24 -2.04 -48.43 13.10
N GLY A 25 -1.82 -48.37 11.78
CA GLY A 25 -1.03 -47.33 11.12
C GLY A 25 -1.62 -45.94 11.24
N VAL A 26 -2.95 -45.78 11.20
CA VAL A 26 -3.61 -44.46 11.37
C VAL A 26 -3.49 -43.96 12.81
N ALA A 27 -3.62 -44.84 13.80
CA ALA A 27 -3.48 -44.46 15.20
C ALA A 27 -2.05 -44.01 15.53
N SER A 28 -1.03 -44.72 15.04
CA SER A 28 0.37 -44.34 15.22
C SER A 28 0.72 -43.04 14.49
N LEU A 29 0.17 -42.82 13.29
CA LEU A 29 0.36 -41.58 12.54
C LEU A 29 -0.24 -40.38 13.27
N ARG A 30 -1.45 -40.49 13.83
CA ARG A 30 -2.08 -39.42 14.62
C ARG A 30 -1.24 -39.05 15.84
N ALA A 31 -0.78 -40.04 16.61
CA ALA A 31 0.09 -39.81 17.76
C ALA A 31 1.42 -39.13 17.35
N SER A 32 2.02 -39.58 16.23
CA SER A 32 3.24 -38.96 15.69
C SER A 32 3.02 -37.52 15.23
N GLN A 33 1.86 -37.20 14.65
CA GLN A 33 1.52 -35.84 14.22
C GLN A 33 1.31 -34.89 15.40
N ILE A 34 0.63 -35.35 16.47
CA ILE A 34 0.47 -34.57 17.70
C ILE A 34 1.83 -34.29 18.33
N SER A 35 2.69 -35.30 18.44
CA SER A 35 4.04 -35.16 18.97
C SER A 35 4.89 -34.17 18.15
N ALA A 36 4.78 -34.21 16.82
CA ALA A 36 5.45 -33.25 15.94
C ALA A 36 4.98 -31.81 16.17
N ARG A 37 3.67 -31.59 16.34
CA ARG A 37 3.12 -30.24 16.63
C ARG A 37 3.50 -29.74 18.00
N ASP A 38 3.52 -30.61 19.01
CA ASP A 38 3.99 -30.23 20.35
C ASP A 38 5.48 -29.88 20.36
N SER A 39 6.30 -30.60 19.59
CA SER A 39 7.70 -30.24 19.36
C SER A 39 7.83 -28.90 18.65
N GLU A 40 7.00 -28.64 17.64
CA GLU A 40 6.97 -27.37 16.91
C GLU A 40 6.61 -26.20 17.83
N ARG A 41 5.51 -26.31 18.62
CA ARG A 41 5.12 -25.29 19.62
C ARG A 41 6.25 -24.94 20.58
N LYS A 42 6.96 -25.96 21.06
CA LYS A 42 8.09 -25.77 21.97
C LYS A 42 9.26 -25.05 21.29
N THR A 43 9.61 -25.43 20.06
CA THR A 43 10.67 -24.75 19.30
C THR A 43 10.30 -23.32 18.95
N ASP A 44 9.05 -23.07 18.58
CA ASP A 44 8.52 -21.76 18.23
C ASP A 44 8.57 -20.80 19.44
N ILE A 45 8.09 -21.25 20.61
CA ILE A 45 8.08 -20.40 21.80
C ILE A 45 9.49 -20.08 22.31
N GLU A 46 10.45 -21.00 22.16
CA GLU A 46 11.87 -20.76 22.47
C GLU A 46 12.50 -19.76 21.50
N THR A 47 12.11 -19.81 20.23
CA THR A 47 12.52 -18.84 19.20
C THR A 47 11.98 -17.45 19.51
N ILE A 48 10.69 -17.36 19.87
CA ILE A 48 10.05 -16.11 20.32
C ILE A 48 10.77 -15.53 21.53
N ALA A 49 11.01 -16.35 22.56
CA ALA A 49 11.69 -15.91 23.77
C ALA A 49 13.08 -15.36 23.44
N THR A 50 13.86 -16.07 22.61
CA THR A 50 15.20 -15.63 22.19
C THR A 50 15.16 -14.28 21.48
N GLN A 51 14.18 -14.06 20.61
CA GLN A 51 14.06 -12.80 19.89
C GLN A 51 13.59 -11.66 20.80
N LEU A 52 12.73 -11.92 21.80
CA LEU A 52 12.41 -10.93 22.84
C LEU A 52 13.65 -10.56 23.67
N GLU A 53 14.55 -11.51 23.94
CA GLU A 53 15.84 -11.19 24.58
C GLU A 53 16.74 -10.33 23.70
N ASN A 54 16.79 -10.60 22.40
CA ASN A 54 17.52 -9.74 21.46
C ASN A 54 16.92 -8.33 21.41
N TYR A 55 15.59 -8.23 21.43
CA TYR A 55 14.88 -6.95 21.49
C TYR A 55 15.27 -6.14 22.73
N TYR A 56 15.36 -6.79 23.90
CA TYR A 56 15.79 -6.14 25.14
C TYR A 56 17.19 -5.52 25.04
N ILE A 57 18.11 -6.17 24.31
CA ILE A 57 19.49 -5.72 24.12
C ILE A 57 19.61 -4.63 23.05
N THR A 58 18.84 -4.74 21.97
CA THR A 58 19.06 -3.94 20.75
C THR A 58 18.04 -2.80 20.56
N GLY A 59 16.89 -2.85 21.22
CA GLY A 59 15.80 -1.88 21.02
C GLY A 59 15.09 -2.08 19.67
N SER A 60 14.37 -1.05 19.20
CA SER A 60 13.71 -1.06 17.88
C SER A 60 14.19 0.08 16.97
N ASP A 61 14.22 -0.16 15.66
CA ASP A 61 14.68 0.80 14.63
C ASP A 61 13.80 2.07 14.48
N TYR A 62 12.62 2.10 15.12
CA TYR A 62 11.57 3.12 14.88
C TYR A 62 11.25 3.99 16.09
N SER A 63 12.18 4.12 17.05
CA SER A 63 12.02 4.72 18.38
C SER A 63 11.49 3.70 19.39
N MET A 64 12.36 3.24 20.30
CA MET A 64 12.09 3.02 21.73
C MET A 64 13.34 2.49 22.46
N SER A 65 13.37 2.73 23.77
CA SER A 65 14.46 2.54 24.72
C SER A 65 15.00 1.09 24.79
N VAL A 66 16.33 0.95 24.68
CA VAL A 66 17.06 -0.28 25.05
C VAL A 66 16.78 -0.63 26.52
N GLY A 67 16.80 -1.93 26.85
CA GLY A 67 16.61 -2.42 28.22
C GLY A 67 15.16 -2.58 28.65
N ARG A 68 14.23 -2.75 27.69
CA ARG A 68 12.81 -2.99 27.94
C ARG A 68 12.24 -4.02 26.95
N TYR A 69 11.30 -4.83 27.40
CA TYR A 69 10.45 -5.68 26.55
C TYR A 69 9.20 -4.91 26.05
N PRO A 70 8.50 -5.39 25.02
CA PRO A 70 7.23 -4.84 24.55
C PRO A 70 6.11 -4.84 25.61
N SER A 71 5.27 -3.80 25.68
CA SER A 71 4.05 -3.78 26.51
C SER A 71 2.85 -4.48 25.86
N THR A 72 1.75 -4.73 26.59
CA THR A 72 0.52 -5.30 26.00
C THR A 72 -0.22 -4.36 25.05
N THR A 73 0.09 -3.05 25.04
CA THR A 73 -0.41 -2.11 24.01
C THR A 73 0.02 -2.53 22.60
N LEU A 74 1.14 -3.26 22.51
CA LEU A 74 1.76 -3.72 21.27
C LEU A 74 1.23 -5.09 20.82
N THR A 75 0.11 -5.56 21.33
CA THR A 75 -0.52 -6.86 20.97
C THR A 75 -2.06 -6.79 20.92
N SER A 76 -2.67 -5.67 21.32
CA SER A 76 -4.11 -5.48 21.20
C SER A 76 -4.47 -5.00 19.80
N SER A 77 -5.28 -5.77 19.05
CA SER A 77 -5.99 -5.30 17.84
C SER A 77 -6.96 -4.16 18.21
N GLY A 78 -6.65 -2.91 17.84
CA GLY A 78 -7.38 -1.76 18.37
C GLY A 78 -7.04 -0.37 17.83
N ALA A 79 -6.17 -0.20 16.82
CA ALA A 79 -6.07 1.11 16.19
C ALA A 79 -7.37 1.36 15.44
N SER A 80 -8.03 2.46 15.78
CA SER A 80 -9.15 3.00 15.00
C SER A 80 -8.66 3.82 13.81
N SER A 81 -7.35 4.11 13.74
CA SER A 81 -6.75 4.85 12.64
C SER A 81 -5.25 4.63 12.47
N GLN A 82 -4.73 4.79 11.26
CA GLN A 82 -3.29 4.83 10.97
C GLN A 82 -2.95 6.00 10.04
N THR A 83 -1.75 6.56 10.21
CA THR A 83 -1.23 7.58 9.30
C THR A 83 -0.70 6.93 8.03
N ILE A 84 -1.18 7.40 6.87
CA ILE A 84 -0.79 6.93 5.54
C ILE A 84 -0.43 8.11 4.63
N GLN A 85 0.24 7.81 3.52
CA GLN A 85 0.56 8.78 2.49
C GLN A 85 -0.44 8.69 1.36
N VAL A 86 -0.88 9.84 0.85
CA VAL A 86 -1.80 9.94 -0.29
C VAL A 86 -1.29 10.99 -1.26
N LEU A 87 -1.17 10.61 -2.53
CA LEU A 87 -0.96 11.51 -3.66
C LEU A 87 -2.23 11.49 -4.52
N ALA A 88 -2.84 12.65 -4.73
CA ALA A 88 -3.92 12.83 -5.69
C ALA A 88 -3.48 13.81 -6.78
N VAL A 89 -3.76 13.47 -8.03
CA VAL A 89 -3.42 14.29 -9.20
C VAL A 89 -4.67 14.50 -10.04
N GLY A 90 -5.03 15.77 -10.32
CA GLY A 90 -6.16 16.11 -11.19
C GLY A 90 -5.91 15.75 -12.65
N GLY A 91 -6.96 15.66 -13.46
CA GLY A 91 -6.82 15.47 -14.90
C GLY A 91 -6.19 16.70 -15.57
N GLY A 92 -5.45 16.50 -16.66
CA GLY A 92 -4.90 17.60 -17.45
C GLY A 92 -5.95 18.24 -18.36
N GLY A 93 -5.76 19.52 -18.70
CA GLY A 93 -6.55 20.22 -19.70
C GLY A 93 -6.13 19.84 -21.13
N GLY A 94 -7.06 20.00 -22.07
CA GLY A 94 -6.79 19.81 -23.50
C GLY A 94 -6.03 20.99 -24.11
N GLY A 95 -5.25 20.72 -25.16
CA GLY A 95 -4.73 21.74 -26.06
C GLY A 95 -5.75 22.12 -27.13
N ASN A 96 -5.46 23.18 -27.89
CA ASN A 96 -6.28 23.59 -29.04
C ASN A 96 -5.46 23.67 -30.33
N GLY A 97 -6.09 23.93 -31.48
CA GLY A 97 -5.42 24.14 -32.78
C GLY A 97 -5.01 25.59 -33.07
N GLY A 98 -5.50 26.57 -32.32
CA GLY A 98 -5.25 27.99 -32.61
C GLY A 98 -6.19 28.55 -33.66
N VAL A 99 -5.75 29.59 -34.38
CA VAL A 99 -6.51 30.29 -35.42
C VAL A 99 -5.60 30.60 -36.61
N SER A 100 -6.04 30.21 -37.81
CA SER A 100 -5.25 30.33 -39.04
C SER A 100 -4.79 31.77 -39.29
N GLY A 101 -3.49 31.96 -39.49
CA GLY A 101 -2.88 33.28 -39.71
C GLY A 101 -2.80 34.18 -38.47
N VAL A 102 -3.32 33.75 -37.31
CA VAL A 102 -3.31 34.52 -36.06
C VAL A 102 -2.36 33.89 -35.05
N ASN A 103 -2.55 32.62 -34.72
CA ASN A 103 -1.70 31.91 -33.78
C ASN A 103 -1.84 30.39 -33.90
N TYR A 104 -0.79 29.68 -33.54
CA TYR A 104 -0.83 28.25 -33.28
C TYR A 104 -1.60 27.94 -31.99
N GLY A 105 -1.89 26.66 -31.80
CA GLY A 105 -2.62 26.14 -30.67
C GLY A 105 -1.84 26.15 -29.36
N ASN A 106 -2.51 26.53 -28.28
CA ASN A 106 -1.92 26.55 -26.95
C ASN A 106 -1.91 25.14 -26.34
N GLY A 107 -0.90 24.84 -25.53
CA GLY A 107 -0.88 23.64 -24.69
C GLY A 107 -1.85 23.77 -23.51
N GLY A 108 -2.46 22.66 -23.10
CA GLY A 108 -3.32 22.57 -21.91
C GLY A 108 -2.50 22.50 -20.61
N GLY A 109 -3.09 22.94 -19.50
CA GLY A 109 -2.43 22.86 -18.19
C GLY A 109 -2.43 21.43 -17.64
N GLY A 110 -1.38 21.02 -16.95
CA GLY A 110 -1.42 19.82 -16.11
C GLY A 110 -2.36 20.03 -14.91
N GLY A 111 -2.91 18.95 -14.37
CA GLY A 111 -3.70 18.98 -13.14
C GLY A 111 -2.92 19.51 -11.93
N THR A 112 -3.61 19.84 -10.85
CA THR A 112 -2.92 20.09 -9.58
C THR A 112 -2.51 18.77 -8.93
N VAL A 113 -1.51 18.85 -8.05
CA VAL A 113 -1.00 17.71 -7.30
C VAL A 113 -1.16 18.01 -5.82
N VAL A 114 -1.84 17.13 -5.09
CA VAL A 114 -1.97 17.21 -3.64
C VAL A 114 -1.31 15.99 -3.04
N TYR A 115 -0.24 16.22 -2.27
CA TYR A 115 0.45 15.18 -1.51
C TYR A 115 0.24 15.41 -0.02
N ASN A 116 -0.39 14.44 0.64
CA ASN A 116 -0.58 14.43 2.08
C ASN A 116 0.19 13.24 2.67
N SER A 117 1.28 13.53 3.38
CA SER A 117 2.11 12.52 4.03
C SER A 117 1.57 12.04 5.37
N THR A 118 0.54 12.70 5.90
CA THR A 118 0.00 12.46 7.25
C THR A 118 -1.51 12.24 7.24
N TYR A 119 -2.08 11.64 6.19
CA TYR A 119 -3.51 11.36 6.16
C TYR A 119 -3.89 10.30 7.19
N THR A 120 -4.84 10.58 8.06
CA THR A 120 -5.34 9.64 9.07
C THR A 120 -6.39 8.73 8.45
N ALA A 121 -5.98 7.54 8.03
CA ALA A 121 -6.91 6.50 7.60
C ALA A 121 -7.71 5.99 8.78
N THR A 122 -9.01 5.79 8.59
CA THR A 122 -9.95 5.12 9.51
C THR A 122 -10.60 3.93 8.79
N THR A 123 -11.18 2.98 9.52
CA THR A 123 -11.89 1.86 8.91
C THR A 123 -13.11 2.35 8.12
N GLY A 124 -13.48 1.60 7.09
CA GLY A 124 -14.62 1.90 6.23
C GLY A 124 -14.26 2.19 4.78
N ILE A 125 -15.27 2.59 4.01
CA ILE A 125 -15.17 2.80 2.57
C ILE A 125 -14.87 4.26 2.28
N LYS A 126 -13.80 4.51 1.50
CA LYS A 126 -13.44 5.82 0.98
C LYS A 126 -13.62 5.83 -0.53
N ALA A 127 -14.44 6.75 -1.03
CA ALA A 127 -14.62 6.92 -2.46
C ALA A 127 -13.35 7.48 -3.11
N VAL A 128 -13.00 6.93 -4.27
CA VAL A 128 -11.92 7.43 -5.13
C VAL A 128 -12.55 7.84 -6.45
N THR A 129 -12.45 9.11 -6.81
CA THR A 129 -12.87 9.63 -8.11
C THR A 129 -11.65 10.07 -8.88
N ILE A 130 -11.44 9.53 -10.08
CA ILE A 130 -10.34 9.95 -10.96
C ILE A 130 -10.85 11.00 -11.94
N GLY A 131 -10.16 12.14 -11.97
CA GLY A 131 -10.44 13.22 -12.90
C GLY A 131 -10.07 12.84 -14.34
N ASN A 132 -11.03 12.93 -15.26
CA ASN A 132 -10.75 12.69 -16.67
C ASN A 132 -9.88 13.79 -17.28
N GLY A 133 -9.17 13.48 -18.36
CA GLY A 133 -8.51 14.49 -19.16
C GLY A 133 -9.52 15.37 -19.92
N GLY A 134 -9.19 16.65 -20.09
CA GLY A 134 -9.97 17.56 -20.90
C GLY A 134 -9.81 17.28 -22.39
N ALA A 135 -10.89 17.36 -23.16
CA ALA A 135 -10.84 17.14 -24.61
C ALA A 135 -10.00 18.20 -25.33
N GLY A 136 -9.09 17.77 -26.19
CA GLY A 136 -8.43 18.66 -27.14
C GLY A 136 -9.39 19.07 -28.25
N VAL A 137 -9.25 20.29 -28.77
CA VAL A 137 -10.15 20.83 -29.80
C VAL A 137 -9.38 21.42 -30.98
N ILE A 138 -10.02 21.53 -32.13
CA ILE A 138 -9.46 22.29 -33.28
C ILE A 138 -9.62 23.79 -33.00
N ALA A 139 -10.84 24.22 -32.70
CA ALA A 139 -11.19 25.62 -32.47
C ALA A 139 -12.08 25.79 -31.24
N GLY A 140 -12.10 27.00 -30.67
CA GLY A 140 -12.84 27.33 -29.46
C GLY A 140 -12.06 27.06 -28.18
N THR A 141 -12.77 26.72 -27.10
CA THR A 141 -12.18 26.45 -25.78
C THR A 141 -11.94 24.96 -25.61
N ALA A 142 -10.69 24.57 -25.39
CA ALA A 142 -10.36 23.19 -25.05
C ALA A 142 -10.96 22.80 -23.70
N GLY A 143 -11.23 21.51 -23.52
CA GLY A 143 -11.80 20.98 -22.29
C GLY A 143 -10.87 21.14 -21.10
N THR A 144 -11.43 21.46 -19.94
CA THR A 144 -10.72 21.41 -18.65
C THR A 144 -10.67 19.98 -18.16
N GLY A 145 -9.55 19.60 -17.52
CA GLY A 145 -9.46 18.33 -16.82
C GLY A 145 -10.45 18.26 -15.65
N GLY A 146 -10.90 17.05 -15.33
CA GLY A 146 -11.72 16.78 -14.15
C GLY A 146 -10.89 16.78 -12.87
N SER A 147 -11.53 17.08 -11.75
CA SER A 147 -10.92 16.93 -10.43
C SER A 147 -10.82 15.46 -10.02
N THR A 148 -9.72 15.11 -9.37
CA THR A 148 -9.52 13.84 -8.69
C THR A 148 -9.80 14.03 -7.20
N VAL A 149 -10.61 13.14 -6.61
CA VAL A 149 -11.05 13.24 -5.22
C VAL A 149 -10.81 11.92 -4.49
N PHE A 150 -10.18 12.01 -3.32
CA PHE A 150 -10.05 10.91 -2.36
C PHE A 150 -10.46 11.43 -0.99
N ASP A 151 -11.59 10.95 -0.47
CA ASP A 151 -12.16 11.44 0.80
C ASP A 151 -12.24 12.99 0.81
N SER A 152 -11.52 13.66 1.71
CA SER A 152 -11.43 15.12 1.82
C SER A 152 -10.36 15.76 0.91
N ILE A 153 -9.50 14.96 0.28
CA ILE A 153 -8.44 15.43 -0.61
C ILE A 153 -9.01 15.66 -2.01
N THR A 154 -8.88 16.89 -2.53
CA THR A 154 -9.28 17.25 -3.89
C THR A 154 -8.09 17.84 -4.65
N ALA A 155 -7.70 17.19 -5.74
CA ALA A 155 -6.78 17.72 -6.73
C ALA A 155 -7.57 18.17 -7.96
N THR A 156 -7.57 19.46 -8.26
CA THR A 156 -8.35 20.05 -9.35
C THR A 156 -7.70 19.82 -10.71
N GLY A 157 -8.53 19.75 -11.74
CA GLY A 157 -8.02 19.57 -13.10
C GLY A 157 -7.34 20.82 -13.67
N GLY A 158 -6.46 20.59 -14.63
CA GLY A 158 -5.81 21.64 -15.41
C GLY A 158 -6.79 22.27 -16.40
N THR A 159 -6.61 23.55 -16.68
CA THR A 159 -7.49 24.27 -17.61
C THR A 159 -7.12 23.97 -19.06
N GLY A 160 -8.14 23.78 -19.88
CA GLY A 160 -8.02 23.97 -21.32
C GLY A 160 -7.97 25.46 -21.65
N THR A 161 -7.61 25.76 -22.89
CA THR A 161 -7.36 27.14 -23.34
C THR A 161 -8.30 27.54 -24.45
N ILE A 162 -8.62 28.85 -24.50
CA ILE A 162 -9.23 29.44 -25.70
C ILE A 162 -8.17 29.53 -26.80
N ASN A 163 -8.58 29.27 -28.04
CA ASN A 163 -7.68 29.24 -29.19
C ASN A 163 -7.13 30.61 -29.62
N THR A 164 -7.55 31.70 -28.99
CA THR A 164 -7.07 33.08 -29.27
C THR A 164 -6.17 33.68 -28.19
N SER A 165 -6.03 33.05 -27.01
CA SER A 165 -5.32 33.67 -25.87
C SER A 165 -3.81 33.81 -26.07
N ARG A 166 -3.22 32.93 -26.89
CA ARG A 166 -1.77 32.71 -26.98
C ARG A 166 -1.10 32.40 -25.62
N THR A 167 -1.91 32.07 -24.62
CA THR A 167 -1.52 31.69 -23.27
C THR A 167 -1.89 30.24 -23.04
N GLY A 168 -0.92 29.45 -22.57
CA GLY A 168 -1.10 28.05 -22.21
C GLY A 168 -2.07 27.87 -21.04
N GLY A 169 -2.57 26.65 -20.87
CA GLY A 169 -3.49 26.34 -19.79
C GLY A 169 -2.81 26.46 -18.44
N ALA A 170 -3.54 26.96 -17.45
CA ALA A 170 -3.11 27.07 -16.07
C ALA A 170 -3.71 25.94 -15.21
N ASN A 171 -3.31 25.87 -13.96
CA ASN A 171 -4.04 25.18 -12.89
C ASN A 171 -4.17 26.12 -11.68
N ALA A 172 -4.70 25.63 -10.55
CA ALA A 172 -4.95 26.49 -9.39
C ALA A 172 -3.67 27.06 -8.73
N SER A 173 -2.49 26.50 -9.04
CA SER A 173 -1.21 26.85 -8.42
C SER A 173 -0.22 27.51 -9.38
N TYR A 174 -0.35 27.24 -10.68
CA TYR A 174 0.63 27.63 -11.68
C TYR A 174 -0.03 28.14 -12.96
N SER A 175 0.57 29.16 -13.54
CA SER A 175 0.10 29.82 -14.76
C SER A 175 0.76 29.25 -16.01
N GLY A 176 0.01 29.21 -17.12
CA GLY A 176 0.56 28.88 -18.42
C GLY A 176 1.45 29.99 -18.96
N GLY A 177 2.38 29.63 -19.84
CA GLY A 177 3.25 30.57 -20.53
C GLY A 177 2.45 31.41 -21.53
N THR A 178 2.79 32.69 -21.65
CA THR A 178 2.20 33.59 -22.66
C THR A 178 3.25 33.85 -23.73
N ALA A 179 2.93 33.59 -24.99
CA ALA A 179 3.80 33.91 -26.12
C ALA A 179 3.67 35.39 -26.50
N SER A 180 4.79 36.08 -26.70
CA SER A 180 4.86 37.55 -26.81
C SER A 180 5.05 38.10 -28.24
N SER A 181 5.28 37.27 -29.27
CA SER A 181 5.46 37.75 -30.66
C SER A 181 4.99 36.75 -31.72
N GLY A 182 4.60 37.25 -32.90
CA GLY A 182 4.21 36.43 -34.05
C GLY A 182 2.97 35.55 -33.83
N VAL A 183 2.97 34.38 -34.46
CA VAL A 183 1.91 33.37 -34.39
C VAL A 183 2.16 32.33 -33.28
N ASP A 184 3.17 32.54 -32.43
CA ASP A 184 3.55 31.60 -31.39
C ASP A 184 2.48 31.49 -30.31
N SER A 185 2.49 30.34 -29.64
CA SER A 185 1.46 29.89 -28.71
C SER A 185 2.05 29.44 -27.38
N GLY A 186 1.25 29.54 -26.33
CA GLY A 186 1.69 29.33 -24.96
C GLY A 186 1.77 27.85 -24.56
N GLY A 187 2.82 27.48 -23.82
CA GLY A 187 2.94 26.19 -23.15
C GLY A 187 2.16 26.17 -21.84
N GLY A 188 1.49 25.06 -21.54
CA GLY A 188 0.70 24.89 -20.34
C GLY A 188 1.56 24.82 -19.06
N ALA A 189 0.96 25.20 -17.94
CA ALA A 189 1.52 25.03 -16.61
C ALA A 189 1.65 23.54 -16.27
N GLY A 190 2.68 23.18 -15.53
CA GLY A 190 2.75 21.88 -14.87
C GLY A 190 2.21 21.95 -13.44
N GLY A 191 2.13 20.80 -12.78
CA GLY A 191 1.81 20.69 -11.36
C GLY A 191 2.97 21.06 -10.43
N GLY A 192 4.16 21.38 -10.97
CA GLY A 192 5.33 21.80 -10.18
C GLY A 192 5.90 23.17 -10.57
N THR A 193 5.70 23.61 -11.82
CA THR A 193 6.19 24.91 -12.29
C THR A 193 5.23 25.58 -13.27
N ASN A 194 5.33 26.91 -13.38
CA ASN A 194 4.69 27.67 -14.46
C ASN A 194 5.18 27.22 -15.84
N GLY A 195 4.34 27.42 -16.86
CA GLY A 195 4.77 27.41 -18.25
C GLY A 195 5.55 28.70 -18.58
N SER A 196 6.43 28.64 -19.58
CA SER A 196 7.25 29.79 -19.98
C SER A 196 7.23 29.93 -21.49
N THR A 197 6.62 31.01 -21.98
CA THR A 197 6.36 31.22 -23.42
C THR A 197 5.69 29.97 -24.02
N SER A 198 6.29 29.32 -25.01
CA SER A 198 5.79 28.09 -25.63
C SER A 198 6.20 26.80 -24.90
N THR A 199 7.14 26.89 -23.96
CA THR A 199 7.63 25.72 -23.19
C THR A 199 6.69 25.40 -22.05
N ALA A 200 6.34 24.12 -21.93
CA ALA A 200 5.50 23.63 -20.86
C ALA A 200 6.21 23.63 -19.49
N GLY A 201 5.43 23.84 -18.43
CA GLY A 201 5.89 23.67 -17.06
C GLY A 201 6.03 22.19 -16.69
N ASN A 202 7.04 21.87 -15.87
CA ASN A 202 7.24 20.52 -15.37
C ASN A 202 6.23 20.19 -14.26
N GLY A 203 5.93 18.90 -14.15
CA GLY A 203 5.10 18.33 -13.10
C GLY A 203 5.76 18.30 -11.73
N TYR A 204 5.04 17.79 -10.74
CA TYR A 204 5.53 17.53 -9.39
C TYR A 204 6.26 16.19 -9.33
N LEU A 205 7.46 16.16 -8.75
CA LEU A 205 8.23 14.95 -8.54
C LEU A 205 7.82 14.27 -7.22
N SER A 206 7.32 13.03 -7.29
CA SER A 206 6.96 12.23 -6.12
C SER A 206 7.64 10.87 -6.13
N SER A 207 8.08 10.42 -4.96
CA SER A 207 8.64 9.08 -4.73
C SER A 207 7.66 8.15 -4.01
N ILE A 208 6.36 8.49 -3.96
CA ILE A 208 5.34 7.72 -3.22
C ILE A 208 5.24 6.25 -3.69
N SER A 209 5.51 5.97 -4.96
CA SER A 209 5.57 4.62 -5.53
C SER A 209 6.94 3.94 -5.37
N GLY A 210 7.89 4.57 -4.67
CA GLY A 210 9.26 4.13 -4.41
C GLY A 210 10.29 4.50 -5.48
N THR A 211 9.86 4.97 -6.65
CA THR A 211 10.74 5.55 -7.67
C THR A 211 10.34 7.00 -7.95
N PRO A 212 11.28 7.97 -7.97
CA PRO A 212 10.97 9.36 -8.29
C PRO A 212 10.30 9.47 -9.67
N THR A 213 9.05 9.92 -9.68
CA THR A 213 8.21 10.02 -10.88
C THR A 213 7.54 11.39 -10.93
N TYR A 214 7.55 12.02 -12.10
CA TYR A 214 6.85 13.29 -12.30
C TYR A 214 5.36 13.07 -12.60
N TYR A 215 4.51 13.95 -12.08
CA TYR A 215 3.07 13.97 -12.34
C TYR A 215 2.60 15.38 -12.73
N ALA A 216 1.63 15.44 -13.62
CA ALA A 216 0.98 16.63 -14.13
C ALA A 216 1.89 17.59 -14.89
N GLY A 217 2.62 17.08 -15.90
CA GLY A 217 3.36 17.95 -16.82
C GLY A 217 2.43 18.78 -17.70
N GLY A 218 2.78 20.04 -18.00
CA GLY A 218 1.99 20.89 -18.90
C GLY A 218 2.11 20.46 -20.37
N GLY A 219 1.13 20.82 -21.20
CA GLY A 219 1.19 20.60 -22.64
C GLY A 219 2.10 21.61 -23.34
N GLY A 220 2.88 21.17 -24.33
CA GLY A 220 3.75 22.04 -25.13
C GLY A 220 2.96 22.92 -26.08
N GLY A 221 3.39 24.18 -26.25
CA GLY A 221 2.93 25.06 -27.30
C GLY A 221 3.74 24.86 -28.59
N ILE A 222 3.54 25.76 -29.54
CA ILE A 222 4.28 25.83 -30.81
C ILE A 222 4.97 27.19 -30.89
N ALA A 223 6.27 27.16 -31.18
CA ALA A 223 7.10 28.32 -31.43
C ALA A 223 7.79 28.17 -32.78
N SER A 224 7.84 29.24 -33.57
CA SER A 224 8.56 29.28 -34.86
C SER A 224 8.24 28.11 -35.80
N SER A 225 6.99 27.65 -35.80
CA SER A 225 6.50 26.47 -36.56
C SER A 225 7.07 25.11 -36.09
N PHE A 226 7.56 25.04 -34.85
CA PHE A 226 8.00 23.80 -34.20
C PHE A 226 7.18 23.53 -32.95
N GLY A 227 6.70 22.30 -32.83
CA GLY A 227 6.06 21.81 -31.62
C GLY A 227 7.08 21.65 -30.50
N LEU A 228 6.84 22.29 -29.36
CA LEU A 228 7.73 22.14 -28.20
C LEU A 228 7.31 20.96 -27.33
N PRO A 229 8.26 20.32 -26.61
CA PRO A 229 7.95 19.23 -25.70
C PRO A 229 6.95 19.64 -24.61
N GLY A 230 6.12 18.68 -24.21
CA GLY A 230 5.37 18.79 -22.96
C GLY A 230 6.29 18.68 -21.75
N GLY A 231 5.81 19.13 -20.61
CA GLY A 231 6.54 19.08 -19.36
C GLY A 231 6.68 17.65 -18.84
N SER A 232 7.72 17.43 -18.02
CA SER A 232 7.89 16.17 -17.30
C SER A 232 6.64 15.83 -16.49
N GLY A 233 6.21 14.57 -16.52
CA GLY A 233 4.95 14.14 -15.90
C GLY A 233 3.80 13.96 -16.88
N GLY A 234 4.12 13.62 -18.12
CA GLY A 234 3.18 13.20 -19.16
C GLY A 234 2.52 14.36 -19.91
N GLY A 235 3.15 15.53 -19.96
CA GLY A 235 2.70 16.59 -20.85
C GLY A 235 2.81 16.18 -22.32
N GLY A 236 1.76 16.42 -23.11
CA GLY A 236 1.77 16.21 -24.55
C GLY A 236 2.56 17.31 -25.27
N ALA A 237 3.40 16.95 -26.23
CA ALA A 237 4.12 17.92 -27.05
C ALA A 237 3.19 18.67 -28.02
N GLY A 238 3.50 19.95 -28.26
CA GLY A 238 2.91 20.71 -29.35
C GLY A 238 3.27 20.09 -30.71
N SER A 239 2.52 20.40 -31.76
CA SER A 239 2.72 19.82 -33.09
C SER A 239 2.15 20.71 -34.19
N THR A 240 2.83 20.84 -35.33
CA THR A 240 2.23 21.49 -36.51
C THR A 240 1.17 20.63 -37.20
N SER A 241 1.01 19.38 -36.75
CA SER A 241 -0.06 18.46 -37.11
C SER A 241 -1.08 18.36 -35.96
N ILE A 242 -1.58 17.17 -35.65
CA ILE A 242 -2.40 16.92 -34.45
C ILE A 242 -1.50 17.04 -33.21
N GLY A 243 -1.98 17.76 -32.20
CA GLY A 243 -1.29 17.92 -30.92
C GLY A 243 -1.21 16.59 -30.18
N ILE A 244 -0.10 16.33 -29.49
CA ILE A 244 0.07 15.07 -28.75
C ILE A 244 -0.75 15.15 -27.47
N SER A 245 -1.53 14.10 -27.18
CA SER A 245 -2.28 14.03 -25.92
C SER A 245 -1.36 13.87 -24.71
N GLY A 246 -1.79 14.40 -23.57
CA GLY A 246 -1.16 14.11 -22.29
C GLY A 246 -1.26 12.62 -21.96
N THR A 247 -0.25 12.10 -21.28
CA THR A 247 -0.18 10.69 -20.91
C THR A 247 -1.31 10.37 -19.92
N PRO A 248 -2.10 9.32 -20.15
CA PRO A 248 -3.11 8.88 -19.19
C PRO A 248 -2.50 8.54 -17.82
N ASN A 249 -3.26 8.78 -16.76
CA ASN A 249 -2.89 8.50 -15.36
C ASN A 249 -1.69 9.30 -14.84
N THR A 250 -1.37 10.42 -15.49
CA THR A 250 -0.34 11.35 -14.99
C THR A 250 -0.90 12.72 -14.70
N GLY A 251 -2.13 13.05 -15.13
CA GLY A 251 -2.68 14.40 -15.08
C GLY A 251 -2.03 15.38 -16.06
N GLY A 252 -1.29 14.90 -17.06
CA GLY A 252 -0.56 15.75 -18.00
C GLY A 252 -1.46 16.53 -18.97
N GLY A 253 -1.09 17.76 -19.30
CA GLY A 253 -1.81 18.60 -20.26
C GLY A 253 -1.60 18.16 -21.72
N GLY A 254 -2.59 18.38 -22.58
CA GLY A 254 -2.50 18.10 -24.02
C GLY A 254 -1.72 19.17 -24.79
N GLY A 255 -0.97 18.76 -25.83
CA GLY A 255 -0.18 19.68 -26.65
C GLY A 255 -1.01 20.51 -27.63
N GLY A 256 -0.49 21.68 -27.98
CA GLY A 256 -1.06 22.55 -29.01
C GLY A 256 -0.92 21.98 -30.42
N ALA A 257 -1.80 22.39 -31.33
CA ALA A 257 -1.81 21.97 -32.73
C ALA A 257 -1.78 23.16 -33.69
N ASN A 258 -1.71 22.90 -35.00
CA ASN A 258 -1.99 23.92 -36.01
C ASN A 258 -3.52 24.12 -36.18
N ALA A 259 -3.97 25.26 -36.72
CA ALA A 259 -5.36 25.74 -36.72
C ALA A 259 -6.36 24.82 -37.44
N SER A 260 -5.85 23.94 -38.31
CA SER A 260 -6.66 22.95 -39.03
C SER A 260 -6.71 21.59 -38.32
N ASN A 261 -5.99 21.43 -37.21
CA ASN A 261 -5.77 20.17 -36.52
C ASN A 261 -6.24 20.23 -35.08
N ASN A 262 -6.57 19.06 -34.53
CA ASN A 262 -7.02 18.97 -33.14
C ASN A 262 -5.83 19.13 -32.20
N GLY A 263 -6.01 19.91 -31.13
CA GLY A 263 -5.11 19.85 -29.98
C GLY A 263 -5.13 18.46 -29.33
N GLY A 264 -4.07 18.15 -28.57
CA GLY A 264 -4.01 16.95 -27.77
C GLY A 264 -5.04 16.99 -26.63
N SER A 265 -5.61 15.85 -26.28
CA SER A 265 -6.44 15.76 -25.05
C SER A 265 -5.54 15.72 -23.81
N GLY A 266 -6.03 16.17 -22.67
CA GLY A 266 -5.33 15.97 -21.40
C GLY A 266 -5.32 14.50 -20.98
N GLY A 267 -4.36 14.14 -20.12
CA GLY A 267 -4.30 12.85 -19.45
C GLY A 267 -5.25 12.79 -18.25
N SER A 268 -5.78 11.60 -17.95
CA SER A 268 -6.51 11.37 -16.70
C SER A 268 -5.61 11.56 -15.48
N GLY A 269 -6.21 11.91 -14.35
CA GLY A 269 -5.58 11.97 -13.04
C GLY A 269 -5.25 10.58 -12.48
N ILE A 270 -4.75 10.56 -11.24
CA ILE A 270 -4.37 9.35 -10.53
C ILE A 270 -4.46 9.56 -9.02
N VAL A 271 -4.78 8.50 -8.27
CA VAL A 271 -4.57 8.46 -6.82
C VAL A 271 -3.59 7.35 -6.49
N ILE A 272 -2.59 7.67 -5.67
CA ILE A 272 -1.63 6.71 -5.12
C ILE A 272 -1.69 6.81 -3.61
N ILE A 273 -1.90 5.68 -2.96
CA ILE A 273 -1.90 5.55 -1.51
C ILE A 273 -0.75 4.64 -1.13
N ALA A 274 0.09 5.06 -0.18
CA ALA A 274 1.19 4.24 0.30
C ALA A 274 1.20 4.20 1.83
N TYR A 275 1.44 3.01 2.37
CA TYR A 275 1.61 2.80 3.79
C TYR A 275 2.52 1.60 4.03
N PRO A 276 3.19 1.51 5.19
CA PRO A 276 4.09 0.39 5.44
C PRO A 276 3.32 -0.95 5.43
N THR A 277 3.89 -1.97 4.80
CA THR A 277 3.20 -3.22 4.46
C THR A 277 2.68 -3.93 5.70
N GLY A 278 1.40 -4.30 5.70
CA GLY A 278 0.78 -5.03 6.79
C GLY A 278 0.33 -4.19 7.98
N PHE A 279 0.44 -2.84 7.96
CA PHE A 279 -0.18 -1.97 8.98
C PHE A 279 -1.65 -1.65 8.70
N VAL A 280 -2.05 -1.62 7.44
CA VAL A 280 -3.43 -1.39 7.01
C VAL A 280 -3.87 -2.58 6.18
N SER A 281 -4.97 -3.22 6.59
CA SER A 281 -5.69 -4.17 5.75
C SER A 281 -6.69 -3.39 4.92
N ALA A 282 -6.38 -3.18 3.65
CA ALA A 282 -7.23 -2.44 2.73
C ALA A 282 -7.27 -3.08 1.34
N THR A 283 -8.36 -2.79 0.61
CA THR A 283 -8.58 -3.25 -0.77
C THR A 283 -8.93 -2.07 -1.67
N GLY A 284 -8.75 -2.24 -2.99
CA GLY A 284 -9.11 -1.26 -4.00
C GLY A 284 -7.90 -0.76 -4.78
N GLY A 285 -8.11 -0.43 -6.06
CA GLY A 285 -7.03 -0.09 -6.97
C GLY A 285 -6.12 -1.28 -7.26
N THR A 286 -5.05 -1.03 -7.99
CA THR A 286 -3.96 -2.00 -8.20
C THR A 286 -3.04 -1.96 -6.99
N ILE A 287 -2.85 -3.11 -6.33
CA ILE A 287 -2.02 -3.25 -5.14
C ILE A 287 -0.65 -3.78 -5.54
N THR A 288 0.41 -3.07 -5.15
CA THR A 288 1.80 -3.48 -5.31
C THR A 288 2.59 -3.26 -4.03
N THR A 289 3.82 -3.77 -3.98
CA THR A 289 4.76 -3.52 -2.88
C THR A 289 5.95 -2.76 -3.43
N SER A 290 6.36 -1.70 -2.75
CA SER A 290 7.54 -0.91 -3.08
C SER A 290 8.38 -0.67 -1.83
N GLY A 291 9.55 -1.30 -1.78
CA GLY A 291 10.35 -1.38 -0.55
C GLY A 291 9.54 -2.00 0.60
N ALA A 292 9.44 -1.26 1.71
CA ALA A 292 8.68 -1.68 2.88
C ALA A 292 7.20 -1.27 2.85
N ASN A 293 6.71 -0.65 1.77
CA ASN A 293 5.37 -0.09 1.68
C ASN A 293 4.46 -0.91 0.74
N THR A 294 3.20 -1.06 1.14
CA THR A 294 2.09 -1.44 0.27
C THR A 294 1.59 -0.17 -0.43
N VAL A 295 1.41 -0.25 -1.74
CA VAL A 295 1.00 0.86 -2.59
C VAL A 295 -0.28 0.49 -3.33
N HIS A 296 -1.32 1.30 -3.17
CA HIS A 296 -2.55 1.21 -3.95
C HIS A 296 -2.56 2.30 -5.02
N THR A 297 -2.73 1.92 -6.27
CA THR A 297 -2.79 2.84 -7.40
C THR A 297 -4.15 2.78 -8.06
N PHE A 298 -4.82 3.93 -8.15
CA PHE A 298 -6.11 4.09 -8.81
C PHE A 298 -5.94 4.89 -10.09
N THR A 299 -6.07 4.20 -11.23
CA THR A 299 -6.12 4.78 -12.58
C THR A 299 -7.55 4.92 -13.11
N SER A 300 -8.53 4.41 -12.35
CA SER A 300 -9.96 4.56 -12.59
C SER A 300 -10.69 4.75 -11.27
N SER A 301 -11.87 5.38 -11.31
CA SER A 301 -12.69 5.61 -10.13
C SER A 301 -13.11 4.30 -9.47
N GLY A 302 -13.24 4.30 -8.15
CA GLY A 302 -13.58 3.13 -7.37
C GLY A 302 -13.61 3.44 -5.88
N THR A 303 -13.21 2.48 -5.07
CA THR A 303 -13.22 2.60 -3.61
C THR A 303 -11.92 2.09 -3.01
N PHE A 304 -11.37 2.83 -2.07
CA PHE A 304 -10.37 2.34 -1.13
C PHE A 304 -11.10 1.93 0.15
N THR A 305 -11.13 0.63 0.44
CA THR A 305 -11.84 0.09 1.60
C THR A 305 -10.83 -0.36 2.63
N VAL A 306 -10.87 0.27 3.81
CA VAL A 306 -10.03 -0.12 4.94
C VAL A 306 -10.83 -1.08 5.82
N ASN A 307 -10.42 -2.35 5.79
CA ASN A 307 -11.07 -3.44 6.53
C ASN A 307 -10.61 -3.48 7.99
N GLY A 308 -9.40 -2.98 8.26
CA GLY A 308 -8.84 -2.96 9.59
C GLY A 308 -7.42 -2.41 9.60
N PHE A 309 -6.96 -2.11 10.79
CA PHE A 309 -5.57 -1.78 11.04
C PHE A 309 -4.95 -2.94 11.80
N SER A 310 -3.72 -3.30 11.46
CA SER A 310 -2.96 -4.15 12.37
C SER A 310 -2.35 -3.22 13.42
N THR A 311 -2.70 -3.46 14.68
CA THR A 311 -1.94 -2.92 15.81
C THR A 311 -1.06 -4.01 16.34
N PHE A 312 -0.03 -4.32 15.56
CA PHE A 312 1.10 -5.18 15.91
C PHE A 312 0.85 -6.69 15.76
N ASN A 313 1.50 -7.25 14.73
CA ASN A 313 1.94 -8.64 14.71
C ASN A 313 3.27 -8.71 15.46
N MET A 314 3.51 -9.74 16.27
CA MET A 314 4.80 -9.93 16.95
C MET A 314 6.00 -9.98 15.97
N GLN A 315 5.75 -10.32 14.71
CA GLN A 315 6.69 -10.18 13.58
C GLN A 315 7.26 -8.77 13.40
N ARG A 316 6.57 -7.72 13.84
CA ARG A 316 7.02 -6.32 13.72
C ARG A 316 7.99 -5.92 14.82
N VAL A 317 7.78 -6.43 16.02
CA VAL A 317 8.69 -6.26 17.17
C VAL A 317 9.93 -7.11 16.97
N LEU A 318 9.74 -8.33 16.49
CA LEU A 318 10.78 -9.32 16.27
C LEU A 318 11.01 -9.42 14.75
N ARG A 319 11.57 -8.39 14.11
CA ARG A 319 11.66 -8.29 12.64
C ARG A 319 12.31 -9.50 11.96
N ASP A 320 13.23 -10.16 12.66
CA ASP A 320 13.98 -11.31 12.16
C ASP A 320 13.35 -12.66 12.53
N ILE A 321 12.16 -12.65 13.16
CA ILE A 321 11.43 -13.89 13.43
C ILE A 321 10.68 -14.34 12.18
N ASP A 322 10.78 -15.62 11.86
CA ASP A 322 9.94 -16.24 10.85
C ASP A 322 8.47 -16.18 11.29
N VAL A 323 7.57 -15.83 10.38
CA VAL A 323 6.11 -15.81 10.61
C VAL A 323 5.62 -17.18 11.07
N LYS A 324 6.27 -18.25 10.59
CA LYS A 324 5.96 -19.61 11.01
C LYS A 324 6.18 -19.78 12.52
N SER A 325 7.26 -19.23 13.06
CA SER A 325 7.59 -19.36 14.48
C SER A 325 6.69 -18.56 15.42
N ILE A 326 5.82 -17.71 14.90
CA ILE A 326 4.81 -16.97 15.67
C ILE A 326 3.39 -17.44 15.39
N THR A 327 3.22 -18.48 14.57
CA THR A 327 1.93 -19.07 14.20
C THR A 327 1.84 -20.47 14.80
N ALA A 328 0.80 -20.75 15.58
CA ALA A 328 0.66 -22.06 16.19
C ALA A 328 0.39 -23.12 15.11
N PRO A 329 0.82 -24.37 15.30
CA PRO A 329 0.60 -25.41 14.32
C PRO A 329 -0.89 -25.55 13.94
N ASN A 330 -1.16 -25.69 12.64
CA ASN A 330 -2.49 -25.74 12.02
C ASN A 330 -3.30 -24.43 12.00
N VAL A 331 -2.74 -23.30 12.44
CA VAL A 331 -3.39 -21.99 12.31
C VAL A 331 -2.95 -21.32 11.01
N THR A 332 -3.90 -20.79 10.23
CA THR A 332 -3.61 -20.09 8.96
C THR A 332 -3.49 -18.57 9.11
N ASP A 333 -3.93 -18.02 10.24
CA ASP A 333 -3.85 -16.59 10.55
C ASP A 333 -2.99 -16.36 11.80
N ALA A 334 -1.76 -15.89 11.60
CA ALA A 334 -0.81 -15.57 12.66
C ALA A 334 -1.38 -14.55 13.67
N ALA A 335 -2.30 -13.68 13.25
CA ALA A 335 -2.93 -12.68 14.11
C ALA A 335 -3.84 -13.28 15.19
N LEU A 336 -4.26 -14.54 15.05
CA LEU A 336 -5.09 -15.25 16.01
C LEU A 336 -4.27 -16.10 17.00
N THR A 337 -3.00 -16.34 16.68
CA THR A 337 -2.12 -17.19 17.50
C THR A 337 -1.60 -16.44 18.73
N PHE A 338 -1.09 -15.22 18.54
CA PHE A 338 -0.33 -14.56 19.60
C PHE A 338 -1.18 -13.48 20.29
N ILE A 339 -1.48 -13.69 21.57
CA ILE A 339 -2.36 -12.80 22.34
C ILE A 339 -1.67 -12.34 23.62
N SER A 340 -2.06 -11.19 24.17
CA SER A 340 -1.52 -10.75 25.46
C SER A 340 -2.34 -11.19 26.65
N ALA A 341 -1.64 -11.41 27.76
CA ALA A 341 -2.26 -11.58 29.05
C ALA A 341 -2.99 -10.31 29.49
N THR A 342 -4.13 -10.48 30.15
CA THR A 342 -4.96 -9.40 30.71
C THR A 342 -4.83 -9.29 32.22
N ASN A 343 -4.01 -10.13 32.85
CA ASN A 343 -3.69 -10.09 34.26
C ASN A 343 -2.19 -10.28 34.50
N ASN A 344 -1.75 -10.00 35.73
CA ASN A 344 -0.37 -10.18 36.19
C ASN A 344 -0.18 -11.48 36.98
N THR A 345 -1.12 -12.43 36.90
CA THR A 345 -0.99 -13.73 37.56
C THR A 345 0.00 -14.59 36.76
N GLN A 346 1.13 -14.91 37.37
CA GLN A 346 2.26 -15.52 36.66
C GLN A 346 2.24 -17.06 36.68
N THR A 347 1.10 -17.68 36.98
CA THR A 347 0.96 -19.14 37.09
C THR A 347 0.32 -19.74 35.85
N ILE A 348 0.69 -20.99 35.53
CA ILE A 348 0.17 -21.74 34.36
C ILE A 348 -1.35 -21.97 34.40
N SER A 349 -1.98 -21.88 35.58
CA SER A 349 -3.43 -22.04 35.77
C SER A 349 -4.17 -20.72 35.96
N GLY A 350 -3.46 -19.63 36.26
CA GLY A 350 -4.06 -18.35 36.64
C GLY A 350 -3.88 -17.23 35.62
N VAL A 351 -2.99 -17.38 34.63
CA VAL A 351 -2.87 -16.42 33.53
C VAL A 351 -4.18 -16.33 32.75
N LEU A 352 -4.58 -15.11 32.40
CA LEU A 352 -5.76 -14.88 31.56
C LEU A 352 -5.36 -14.14 30.28
N PRO A 353 -5.92 -14.51 29.11
CA PRO A 353 -6.63 -15.78 28.88
C PRO A 353 -5.68 -16.98 29.05
N LEU A 354 -6.23 -18.15 29.39
CA LEU A 354 -5.48 -19.41 29.35
C LEU A 354 -5.17 -19.74 27.88
N PRO A 355 -3.93 -20.13 27.53
CA PRO A 355 -3.59 -20.49 26.16
C PRO A 355 -4.41 -21.72 25.70
N THR A 356 -4.83 -21.69 24.44
CA THR A 356 -5.35 -22.86 23.73
C THR A 356 -4.22 -23.52 22.92
N ILE A 357 -4.49 -24.66 22.28
CA ILE A 357 -3.50 -25.33 21.42
C ILE A 357 -3.13 -24.52 20.16
N ASP A 358 -3.94 -23.52 19.85
CA ASP A 358 -3.81 -22.61 18.71
C ASP A 358 -3.23 -21.24 19.13
N GLN A 359 -2.86 -21.08 20.41
CA GLN A 359 -2.49 -19.77 20.96
C GLN A 359 -1.26 -19.79 21.85
N TYR A 360 -0.50 -18.70 21.77
CA TYR A 360 0.56 -18.31 22.68
C TYR A 360 0.15 -17.05 23.43
N VAL A 361 0.30 -17.03 24.75
CA VAL A 361 -0.07 -15.89 25.60
C VAL A 361 1.19 -15.17 26.10
N TYR A 362 1.30 -13.88 25.81
CA TYR A 362 2.41 -13.02 26.23
C TYR A 362 2.04 -12.09 27.38
N GLN A 363 2.77 -12.22 28.46
CA GLN A 363 2.60 -11.43 29.68
C GLN A 363 3.87 -10.60 29.93
N PRO A 364 3.94 -9.36 29.44
CA PRO A 364 5.02 -8.45 29.79
C PRO A 364 4.78 -7.85 31.17
N LEU A 365 5.84 -7.72 31.96
CA LEU A 365 5.76 -7.32 33.37
C LEU A 365 6.80 -6.24 33.68
N MET A 366 6.42 -5.33 34.56
CA MET A 366 7.34 -4.39 35.19
C MET A 366 8.18 -5.09 36.26
N LYS A 367 9.21 -4.40 36.76
CA LYS A 367 10.12 -4.93 37.80
C LYS A 367 9.38 -5.41 39.06
N ASP A 368 8.29 -4.74 39.42
CA ASP A 368 7.44 -5.03 40.57
C ASP A 368 6.45 -6.19 40.33
N GLY A 369 6.41 -6.76 39.13
CA GLY A 369 5.51 -7.86 38.77
C GLY A 369 4.10 -7.42 38.36
N SER A 370 3.85 -6.11 38.19
CA SER A 370 2.61 -5.62 37.58
C SER A 370 2.63 -5.77 36.06
N LEU A 371 1.45 -5.93 35.45
CA LEU A 371 1.31 -6.11 34.00
C LEU A 371 1.71 -4.82 33.26
N CYS A 372 2.60 -4.95 32.28
CA CYS A 372 3.06 -3.84 31.48
C CYS A 372 2.06 -3.56 30.35
N THR A 373 1.26 -2.51 30.51
CA THR A 373 0.12 -2.19 29.64
C THR A 373 0.27 -0.93 28.82
N LEU A 374 1.38 -0.19 28.99
CA LEU A 374 1.68 1.05 28.27
C LEU A 374 3.14 1.06 27.81
N GLU A 375 3.41 1.68 26.66
CA GLU A 375 4.77 1.84 26.11
C GLU A 375 5.71 2.67 27.00
N SER A 376 5.16 3.59 27.79
CA SER A 376 5.94 4.42 28.72
C SER A 376 6.51 3.63 29.91
N GLN A 377 5.96 2.45 30.19
CA GLN A 377 6.35 1.61 31.32
C GLN A 377 7.66 0.86 31.07
N GLU A 378 8.37 0.55 32.14
CA GLU A 378 9.60 -0.25 32.12
C GLU A 378 9.27 -1.73 32.20
N CYS A 379 8.91 -2.34 31.06
CA CYS A 379 8.70 -3.79 31.01
C CYS A 379 10.07 -4.49 31.09
N THR A 380 10.44 -5.02 32.26
CA THR A 380 11.76 -5.66 32.46
C THR A 380 11.68 -7.17 32.54
N LYS A 381 10.48 -7.77 32.49
CA LYS A 381 10.27 -9.21 32.49
C LYS A 381 9.19 -9.60 31.48
N PHE A 382 9.19 -10.85 31.05
CA PHE A 382 8.05 -11.43 30.34
C PHE A 382 7.84 -12.89 30.71
N ASN A 383 6.60 -13.34 30.57
CA ASN A 383 6.23 -14.75 30.53
C ASN A 383 5.51 -15.07 29.21
N LEU A 384 5.80 -16.22 28.65
CA LEU A 384 5.17 -16.79 27.47
C LEU A 384 4.50 -18.10 27.86
N TYR A 385 3.20 -18.22 27.60
CA TYR A 385 2.44 -19.43 27.90
C TYR A 385 1.98 -20.12 26.63
N TYR A 386 2.05 -21.45 26.62
CA TYR A 386 1.57 -22.27 25.50
C TYR A 386 0.96 -23.57 26.03
N ARG A 387 0.09 -24.19 25.23
CA ARG A 387 -0.59 -25.44 25.59
C ARG A 387 -0.16 -26.59 24.70
N LEU A 388 0.17 -27.74 25.29
CA LEU A 388 0.42 -28.97 24.55
C LEU A 388 -0.89 -29.64 24.15
N GLU A 389 -0.90 -30.25 22.97
CA GLU A 389 -2.07 -30.95 22.43
C GLU A 389 -2.16 -32.38 22.95
N SER A 390 -1.03 -33.02 23.26
CA SER A 390 -0.99 -34.40 23.77
C SER A 390 -1.65 -34.60 25.13
N ASP A 391 -1.45 -33.66 26.06
CA ASP A 391 -1.90 -33.79 27.46
C ASP A 391 -2.66 -32.56 27.99
N ASN A 392 -2.88 -31.54 27.15
CA ASN A 392 -3.52 -30.27 27.51
C ASN A 392 -2.80 -29.47 28.61
N THR A 393 -1.53 -29.80 28.91
CA THR A 393 -0.75 -29.07 29.90
C THR A 393 -0.38 -27.69 29.39
N VAL A 394 -0.44 -26.71 30.29
CA VAL A 394 0.03 -25.34 30.03
C VAL A 394 1.45 -25.23 30.55
N ASN A 395 2.34 -24.74 29.70
CA ASN A 395 3.74 -24.54 29.99
C ASN A 395 4.07 -23.05 29.93
N ILE A 396 5.15 -22.66 30.60
CA ILE A 396 5.60 -21.27 30.70
C ILE A 396 7.09 -21.17 30.33
N VAL A 397 7.44 -20.19 29.52
CA VAL A 397 8.81 -19.75 29.26
C VAL A 397 8.96 -18.33 29.79
N THR A 398 9.96 -18.10 30.62
CA THR A 398 10.15 -16.84 31.32
C THR A 398 11.39 -16.11 30.80
N SER A 399 11.37 -14.78 30.81
CA SER A 399 12.54 -13.95 30.46
C SER A 399 13.75 -14.28 31.32
N ARG A 400 14.95 -14.00 30.81
CA ARG A 400 16.21 -14.09 31.57
C ARG A 400 16.29 -13.07 32.70
N ASN A 401 15.65 -11.92 32.50
CA ASN A 401 15.47 -10.91 33.54
C ASN A 401 14.20 -11.24 34.33
N GLN A 402 14.34 -11.86 35.50
CA GLN A 402 13.24 -12.17 36.44
C GLN A 402 13.23 -11.30 37.68
#